data_AF-A0A3B4DNZ5-F1
#
_entry.id   AF-A0A3B4DNZ5-F1
#
_cell.length_a   1.000
_cell.length_b   1.000
_cell.length_c   1.000
_cell.angle_alpha   90.00
_cell.angle_beta   90.00
_cell.angle_gamma   90.00
#
_symmetry.space_group_name_H-M   'P 1'
#
loop_
_entity.id
_entity.type
_entity.pdbx_description
1 polymer ?
#
loop_
_entity_poly.entity_id
_entity_poly.type
_entity_poly.pdbx_seq_one_letter_code
_entity_poly.pdbx_strand_id
1 'polypeptide(L)'
;LNLLISIVVLGLCHMLNHLTEGLGRPFNLEAIEEAKRLIDEAYLYSHAVRAADYLQQTLRIISEKTHHEHKRSINATALITPEELQTIVRLTGCAAQVRTPSCRTTPLIKKYCTANSVCNNRRNPLLGAANTPLANWLPPIYEDGISQPVGWDPSRLYNGVLLPLVREVSNRILSTADADVQGDSEYTHLVTFFGQWNDHDLSFTPHSPSIRSFSSGINCDESCERSENVCVCGVSLHRWVEWSLNLNLNHPGGTDPLIRGLISRPAKLNQQDHMLVDALRERLFAFRSHIAMDLASLNMQRSRDHTLPGTHMPTGLGVSEPFVLGGRVGPFFSCLIATQFQKIRQGDRLWWENHRVFTKRQRASLASVSLARIICGNTGIRRVPGDPFRLTNRSDFTDCNEIVDLDLIPWIEAGKAADETLCTCALHKQNQCFFSSGHVNVNICLTDKIV
;
A
#
# COMPACT_ATOMS: atom_id res chain seq x y z
N LEU A 1 0.40 8.59 3.35
CA LEU A 1 1.60 7.73 3.27
C LEU A 1 2.50 7.90 4.51
N ASN A 2 3.15 9.06 4.72
CA ASN A 2 3.96 9.30 5.94
C ASN A 2 3.17 9.47 7.25
N LEU A 3 1.85 9.70 7.27
CA LEU A 3 1.17 9.91 8.57
C LEU A 3 1.07 8.62 9.40
N LEU A 4 0.54 7.54 8.84
CA LEU A 4 0.38 6.30 9.60
C LEU A 4 1.69 5.49 9.62
N ILE A 5 2.48 5.53 8.53
CA ILE A 5 3.84 5.00 8.54
C ILE A 5 4.71 5.78 9.52
N SER A 6 4.67 7.12 9.59
CA SER A 6 5.38 7.83 10.67
C SER A 6 4.68 7.73 12.02
N ILE A 7 3.39 7.44 12.16
CA ILE A 7 2.79 7.18 13.50
C ILE A 7 3.14 5.78 14.00
N VAL A 8 3.32 4.80 13.11
CA VAL A 8 3.74 3.44 13.46
C VAL A 8 5.26 3.32 13.49
N VAL A 9 5.99 4.01 12.61
CA VAL A 9 7.46 4.11 12.63
C VAL A 9 7.91 5.09 13.71
N LEU A 10 7.24 6.21 13.99
CA LEU A 10 7.49 6.99 15.23
C LEU A 10 6.86 6.31 16.43
N GLY A 11 5.80 5.51 16.30
CA GLY A 11 5.30 4.68 17.41
C GLY A 11 6.34 3.63 17.81
N LEU A 12 6.92 2.94 16.83
CA LEU A 12 8.02 1.98 16.96
C LEU A 12 9.35 2.69 17.30
N CYS A 13 9.65 3.86 16.73
CA CYS A 13 10.87 4.63 17.02
C CYS A 13 10.77 5.40 18.33
N HIS A 14 9.60 5.76 18.83
CA HIS A 14 9.39 6.40 20.13
C HIS A 14 9.28 5.35 21.23
N MET A 15 8.74 4.16 20.92
CA MET A 15 9.02 2.92 21.67
C MET A 15 10.53 2.70 21.79
N LEU A 16 11.29 2.77 20.69
CA LEU A 16 12.75 2.62 20.70
C LEU A 16 13.48 3.76 21.42
N ASN A 17 13.08 5.03 21.24
CA ASN A 17 13.76 6.18 21.84
C ASN A 17 13.54 6.26 23.35
N HIS A 18 12.36 5.92 23.87
CA HIS A 18 12.17 5.86 25.33
C HIS A 18 12.80 4.61 25.98
N LEU A 19 13.17 3.59 25.18
CA LEU A 19 14.01 2.48 25.63
C LEU A 19 15.52 2.84 25.70
N THR A 20 15.96 3.97 25.14
CA THR A 20 17.41 4.28 25.00
C THR A 20 18.14 4.59 26.30
N GLU A 21 17.44 4.94 27.39
CA GLU A 21 18.10 5.24 28.67
C GLU A 21 18.53 3.97 29.45
N GLY A 22 18.17 2.76 28.98
CA GLY A 22 18.51 1.51 29.65
C GLY A 22 18.99 0.35 28.77
N LEU A 23 19.00 0.48 27.44
CA LEU A 23 19.37 -0.61 26.53
C LEU A 23 20.86 -0.60 26.18
N GLY A 24 21.56 -1.69 26.50
CA GLY A 24 22.98 -1.85 26.21
C GLY A 24 23.35 -1.73 24.72
N ARG A 25 24.62 -1.40 24.46
CA ARG A 25 25.24 -1.20 23.13
C ARG A 25 24.89 -2.23 22.02
N PRO A 26 24.63 -3.53 22.28
CA PRO A 26 24.28 -4.49 21.22
C PRO A 26 22.94 -4.22 20.52
N PHE A 27 21.93 -3.72 21.24
CA PHE A 27 20.59 -3.44 20.69
C PHE A 27 20.60 -2.28 19.69
N ASN A 28 21.44 -1.27 19.96
CA ASN A 28 21.65 -0.16 19.03
C ASN A 28 22.25 -0.62 17.70
N LEU A 29 23.11 -1.64 17.66
CA LEU A 29 23.67 -2.14 16.41
C LEU A 29 22.64 -2.88 15.55
N GLU A 30 21.83 -3.78 16.11
CA GLU A 30 20.82 -4.51 15.34
C GLU A 30 19.72 -3.60 14.76
N ALA A 31 19.26 -2.61 15.53
CA ALA A 31 18.29 -1.62 15.05
C ALA A 31 18.89 -0.69 13.98
N ILE A 32 20.16 -0.29 14.13
CA ILE A 32 20.89 0.49 13.11
C ILE A 32 21.14 -0.35 11.85
N GLU A 33 21.46 -1.64 11.98
CA GLU A 33 21.63 -2.55 10.84
C GLU A 33 20.31 -2.79 10.11
N GLU A 34 19.20 -2.93 10.83
CA GLU A 34 17.86 -3.03 10.25
C GLU A 34 17.43 -1.73 9.57
N ALA A 35 17.65 -0.57 10.21
CA ALA A 35 17.39 0.74 9.60
C ALA A 35 18.26 0.97 8.35
N LYS A 36 19.54 0.60 8.41
CA LYS A 36 20.44 0.63 7.26
C LYS A 36 19.95 -0.30 6.15
N ARG A 37 19.48 -1.50 6.49
CA ARG A 37 18.89 -2.44 5.52
C ARG A 37 17.65 -1.86 4.84
N LEU A 38 16.77 -1.20 5.59
CA LEU A 38 15.58 -0.53 5.05
C LEU A 38 15.96 0.63 4.14
N ILE A 39 16.98 1.40 4.50
CA ILE A 39 17.53 2.47 3.65
C ILE A 39 18.13 1.87 2.36
N ASP A 40 18.94 0.81 2.48
CA ASP A 40 19.53 0.13 1.33
C ASP A 40 18.44 -0.45 0.40
N GLU A 41 17.35 -1.02 0.95
CA GLU A 41 16.17 -1.47 0.18
C GLU A 41 15.44 -0.32 -0.52
N ALA A 42 15.30 0.84 0.13
CA ALA A 42 14.75 2.05 -0.49
C ALA A 42 15.65 2.60 -1.62
N TYR A 43 16.98 2.45 -1.50
CA TYR A 43 17.91 2.75 -2.59
C TYR A 43 17.76 1.77 -3.76
N LEU A 44 17.65 0.47 -3.47
CA LEU A 44 17.37 -0.59 -4.46
C LEU A 44 16.08 -0.33 -5.26
N TYR A 45 15.06 0.23 -4.62
CA TYR A 45 13.80 0.65 -5.26
C TYR A 45 14.04 1.67 -6.40
N SER A 46 14.86 2.71 -6.18
CA SER A 46 15.19 3.70 -7.23
C SER A 46 15.93 3.09 -8.43
N HIS A 47 16.69 2.02 -8.21
CA HIS A 47 17.36 1.29 -9.28
C HIS A 47 16.41 0.37 -10.05
N ALA A 48 15.47 -0.28 -9.38
CA ALA A 48 14.49 -1.16 -10.02
C ALA A 48 13.61 -0.40 -11.02
N VAL A 49 13.10 0.78 -10.64
CA VAL A 49 12.24 1.59 -11.52
C VAL A 49 13.00 2.10 -12.74
N ARG A 50 14.23 2.61 -12.56
CA ARG A 50 15.08 3.04 -13.69
C ARG A 50 15.40 1.90 -14.64
N ALA A 51 15.68 0.71 -14.11
CA ALA A 51 15.94 -0.47 -14.94
C ALA A 51 14.72 -0.87 -15.78
N ALA A 52 13.52 -0.80 -15.17
CA ALA A 52 12.26 -1.06 -15.87
C ALA A 52 12.01 -0.04 -17.00
N ASP A 53 12.22 1.26 -16.75
CA ASP A 53 12.11 2.30 -17.78
C ASP A 53 13.05 2.05 -18.96
N TYR A 54 14.31 1.70 -18.68
CA TYR A 54 15.28 1.37 -19.73
C TYR A 54 14.87 0.14 -20.53
N LEU A 55 14.32 -0.89 -19.87
CA LEU A 55 13.82 -2.08 -20.55
C LEU A 55 12.65 -1.76 -21.46
N GLN A 56 11.64 -1.05 -20.96
CA GLN A 56 10.47 -0.65 -21.72
C GLN A 56 10.86 0.17 -22.95
N GLN A 57 11.73 1.17 -22.76
CA GLN A 57 12.18 2.01 -23.86
C GLN A 57 13.00 1.25 -24.91
N THR A 58 13.85 0.31 -24.46
CA THR A 58 14.63 -0.53 -25.38
C THR A 58 13.70 -1.40 -26.24
N LEU A 59 12.68 -2.02 -25.63
CA LEU A 59 11.72 -2.85 -26.36
C LEU A 59 10.90 -2.03 -27.37
N ARG A 60 10.50 -0.81 -27.01
CA ARG A 60 9.80 0.12 -27.91
C ARG A 60 10.64 0.45 -29.15
N ILE A 61 11.91 0.83 -28.96
CA ILE A 61 12.84 1.16 -30.06
C ILE A 61 13.05 -0.04 -30.98
N ILE A 62 13.19 -1.25 -30.42
CA ILE A 62 13.32 -2.48 -31.21
C ILE A 62 12.06 -2.73 -32.04
N SER A 63 10.87 -2.56 -31.43
CA SER A 63 9.59 -2.69 -32.12
C SER A 63 9.47 -1.72 -33.29
N GLU A 64 9.80 -0.44 -33.10
CA GLU A 64 9.70 0.56 -34.16
C GLU A 64 10.63 0.24 -35.33
N LYS A 65 11.88 -0.10 -35.04
CA LYS A 65 12.86 -0.47 -36.08
C LYS A 65 12.46 -1.73 -36.85
N THR A 66 11.96 -2.75 -36.14
CA THR A 66 11.52 -4.00 -36.78
C THR A 66 10.28 -3.81 -37.64
N HIS A 67 9.32 -2.96 -37.24
CA HIS A 67 8.17 -2.59 -38.08
C HIS A 67 8.59 -1.83 -39.35
N HIS A 68 9.64 -1.02 -39.29
CA HIS A 68 10.18 -0.35 -40.48
C HIS A 68 10.85 -1.33 -41.47
N GLU A 69 11.51 -2.38 -40.98
CA GLU A 69 12.20 -3.37 -41.83
C GLU A 69 11.24 -4.44 -42.38
N HIS A 70 10.20 -4.81 -41.63
CA HIS A 70 9.18 -5.77 -42.05
C HIS A 70 7.82 -5.07 -42.19
N LYS A 71 7.41 -4.77 -43.43
CA LYS A 71 6.11 -4.15 -43.80
C LYS A 71 4.85 -4.94 -43.39
N ARG A 72 4.97 -6.02 -42.61
CA ARG A 72 3.86 -6.80 -42.03
C ARG A 72 3.87 -6.61 -40.52
N SER A 73 2.68 -6.57 -39.90
CA SER A 73 2.56 -6.51 -38.43
C SER A 73 3.01 -7.84 -37.82
N ILE A 74 4.31 -7.99 -37.61
CA ILE A 74 4.88 -9.07 -36.80
C ILE A 74 4.92 -8.55 -35.37
N ASN A 75 4.47 -9.35 -34.40
CA ASN A 75 4.62 -9.02 -32.99
C ASN A 75 6.12 -8.89 -32.68
N ALA A 76 6.58 -7.73 -32.19
CA ALA A 76 8.00 -7.47 -31.96
C ALA A 76 8.65 -8.49 -31.00
N THR A 77 7.88 -9.04 -30.05
CA THR A 77 8.38 -10.11 -29.15
C THR A 77 8.61 -11.44 -29.88
N ALA A 78 8.03 -11.64 -31.07
CA ALA A 78 8.28 -12.82 -31.91
C ALA A 78 9.60 -12.73 -32.70
N LEU A 79 10.21 -11.55 -32.78
CA LEU A 79 11.50 -11.31 -33.45
C LEU A 79 12.69 -11.35 -32.49
N ILE A 80 12.44 -11.20 -31.19
CA ILE A 80 13.48 -11.24 -30.16
C ILE A 80 13.62 -12.69 -29.69
N THR A 81 14.79 -13.27 -29.92
CA THR A 81 15.13 -14.59 -29.38
C THR A 81 15.24 -14.54 -27.85
N PRO A 82 15.00 -15.66 -27.14
CA PRO A 82 15.19 -15.72 -25.69
C PRO A 82 16.56 -15.22 -25.22
N GLU A 83 17.61 -15.46 -25.99
CA GLU A 83 18.99 -15.04 -25.71
C GLU A 83 19.18 -13.52 -25.85
N GLU A 84 18.60 -12.92 -26.88
CA GLU A 84 18.57 -11.46 -27.06
C GLU A 84 17.78 -10.79 -25.93
N LEU A 85 16.64 -11.34 -25.55
CA LEU A 85 15.84 -10.83 -24.44
C LEU A 85 16.62 -10.88 -23.12
N GLN A 86 17.33 -11.99 -22.84
CA GLN A 86 18.20 -12.09 -21.66
C GLN A 86 19.32 -11.05 -21.70
N THR A 87 19.88 -10.78 -22.88
CA THR A 87 20.91 -9.77 -23.05
C THR A 87 20.37 -8.37 -22.75
N ILE A 88 19.19 -8.03 -23.28
CA ILE A 88 18.51 -6.76 -23.01
C ILE A 88 18.23 -6.62 -21.50
N VAL A 89 17.62 -7.64 -20.88
CA VAL A 89 17.30 -7.66 -19.44
C VAL A 89 18.55 -7.47 -18.56
N ARG A 90 19.70 -8.02 -18.99
CA ARG A 90 20.98 -7.82 -18.31
C ARG A 90 21.50 -6.40 -18.48
N LEU A 91 21.45 -5.85 -19.70
CA LEU A 91 21.96 -4.50 -20.00
C LEU A 91 21.14 -3.41 -19.34
N THR A 92 19.81 -3.59 -19.21
CA THR A 92 18.92 -2.60 -18.59
C THR A 92 18.99 -2.64 -17.06
N GLY A 93 19.57 -3.70 -16.48
CA GLY A 93 19.64 -3.91 -15.02
C GLY A 93 18.43 -4.67 -14.44
N CYS A 94 17.45 -5.06 -15.26
CA CYS A 94 16.30 -5.85 -14.81
C CYS A 94 16.70 -7.28 -14.38
N ALA A 95 17.85 -7.79 -14.81
CA ALA A 95 18.36 -9.11 -14.43
C ALA A 95 18.43 -9.33 -12.91
N ALA A 96 18.74 -8.28 -12.14
CA ALA A 96 18.80 -8.35 -10.68
C ALA A 96 17.42 -8.63 -10.04
N GLN A 97 16.33 -8.16 -10.67
CA GLN A 97 14.97 -8.33 -10.17
C GLN A 97 14.36 -9.69 -10.52
N VAL A 98 14.81 -10.30 -11.62
CA VAL A 98 14.32 -11.62 -12.07
C VAL A 98 15.17 -12.79 -11.58
N ARG A 99 16.35 -12.52 -10.99
CA ARG A 99 17.24 -13.58 -10.50
C ARG A 99 16.61 -14.27 -9.29
N THR A 100 16.41 -15.58 -9.39
CA THR A 100 15.85 -16.36 -8.28
C THR A 100 16.82 -16.43 -7.09
N PRO A 101 16.43 -15.93 -5.91
CA PRO A 101 17.29 -15.98 -4.72
C PRO A 101 17.28 -17.37 -4.09
N SER A 102 18.38 -17.73 -3.39
CA SER A 102 18.48 -18.97 -2.65
C SER A 102 17.93 -18.82 -1.22
N CYS A 103 16.93 -19.62 -0.87
CA CYS A 103 16.36 -19.65 0.48
C CYS A 103 17.19 -20.45 1.49
N ARG A 104 18.28 -21.09 1.07
CA ARG A 104 19.09 -21.97 1.94
C ARG A 104 19.99 -21.17 2.88
N THR A 105 20.50 -20.04 2.40
CA THR A 105 21.47 -19.20 3.11
C THR A 105 20.81 -18.06 3.89
N THR A 106 19.49 -17.89 3.76
CA THR A 106 18.75 -16.83 4.45
C THR A 106 18.61 -17.17 5.94
N PRO A 107 19.21 -16.37 6.85
CA PRO A 107 19.13 -16.61 8.28
C PRO A 107 17.68 -16.58 8.76
N LEU A 108 17.34 -17.45 9.71
CA LEU A 108 16.05 -17.44 10.43
C LEU A 108 14.78 -17.53 9.55
N ILE A 109 14.88 -17.87 8.27
CA ILE A 109 13.76 -17.94 7.30
C ILE A 109 12.64 -18.92 7.71
N LYS A 110 12.95 -19.85 8.62
CA LYS A 110 11.98 -20.78 9.20
C LYS A 110 11.09 -20.13 10.26
N LYS A 111 11.58 -19.08 10.94
CA LYS A 111 10.91 -18.43 12.08
C LYS A 111 10.32 -17.06 11.72
N TYR A 112 10.97 -16.29 10.85
CA TYR A 112 10.57 -14.92 10.53
C TYR A 112 10.38 -14.68 9.03
N CYS A 113 9.57 -13.67 8.72
CA CYS A 113 9.49 -13.08 7.39
C CYS A 113 10.81 -12.38 7.04
N THR A 114 11.15 -12.35 5.76
CA THR A 114 12.13 -11.41 5.20
C THR A 114 11.45 -10.05 5.00
N ALA A 115 12.21 -8.95 5.03
CA ALA A 115 11.64 -7.60 4.83
C ALA A 115 10.93 -7.46 3.48
N ASN A 116 11.56 -7.95 2.42
CA ASN A 116 11.01 -7.94 1.07
C ASN A 116 10.14 -9.16 0.73
N SER A 117 9.73 -9.98 1.70
CA SER A 117 8.90 -11.19 1.53
C SER A 117 9.49 -12.31 0.66
N VAL A 118 10.75 -12.20 0.22
CA VAL A 118 11.47 -13.27 -0.49
C VAL A 118 11.48 -14.56 0.34
N CYS A 119 11.30 -15.71 -0.31
CA CYS A 119 11.30 -17.03 0.33
C CYS A 119 10.11 -17.28 1.28
N ASN A 120 9.03 -16.50 1.18
CA ASN A 120 7.74 -16.92 1.74
C ASN A 120 7.33 -18.27 1.10
N ASN A 121 7.25 -18.29 -0.24
CA ASN A 121 7.11 -19.51 -1.02
C ASN A 121 8.48 -20.14 -1.31
N ARG A 122 8.73 -21.36 -0.83
CA ARG A 122 10.04 -22.03 -0.96
C ARG A 122 10.30 -22.65 -2.35
N ARG A 123 9.26 -22.86 -3.14
CA ARG A 123 9.38 -23.40 -4.51
C ARG A 123 9.59 -22.28 -5.51
N ASN A 124 8.90 -21.16 -5.32
CA ASN A 124 9.05 -19.96 -6.11
C ASN A 124 9.34 -18.76 -5.18
N PRO A 125 10.62 -18.50 -4.86
CA PRO A 125 11.04 -17.52 -3.85
C PRO A 125 10.58 -16.08 -4.06
N LEU A 126 10.19 -15.70 -5.28
CA LEU A 126 9.77 -14.34 -5.62
C LEU A 126 8.25 -14.13 -5.54
N LEU A 127 7.44 -15.17 -5.30
CA LEU A 127 5.99 -14.98 -5.14
C LEU A 127 5.67 -14.17 -3.89
N GLY A 128 5.07 -12.99 -4.11
CA GLY A 128 4.73 -12.03 -3.06
C GLY A 128 5.92 -11.19 -2.59
N ALA A 129 7.08 -11.27 -3.26
CA ALA A 129 8.22 -10.45 -2.92
C ALA A 129 8.05 -9.01 -3.44
N ALA A 130 8.55 -8.03 -2.68
CA ALA A 130 8.55 -6.63 -3.09
C ALA A 130 9.42 -6.41 -4.35
N ASN A 131 9.14 -5.33 -5.10
CA ASN A 131 9.82 -4.98 -6.35
C ASN A 131 9.73 -6.05 -7.45
N THR A 132 8.68 -6.87 -7.43
CA THR A 132 8.36 -7.82 -8.50
C THR A 132 7.14 -7.33 -9.30
N PRO A 133 6.98 -7.74 -10.57
CA PRO A 133 5.82 -7.34 -11.38
C PRO A 133 4.50 -7.78 -10.74
N LEU A 134 3.45 -6.94 -10.87
CA LEU A 134 2.10 -7.31 -10.47
C LEU A 134 1.62 -8.52 -11.27
N ALA A 135 0.87 -9.41 -10.61
CA ALA A 135 0.31 -10.59 -11.24
C ALA A 135 -0.90 -10.20 -12.11
N ASN A 136 -0.83 -10.52 -13.40
CA ASN A 136 -1.95 -10.36 -14.31
C ASN A 136 -2.90 -11.57 -14.21
N TRP A 137 -4.12 -11.34 -13.73
CA TRP A 137 -5.16 -12.39 -13.73
C TRP A 137 -5.80 -12.59 -15.11
N LEU A 138 -5.73 -11.57 -15.94
CA LEU A 138 -6.19 -11.55 -17.32
C LEU A 138 -5.09 -10.91 -18.18
N PRO A 139 -4.99 -11.26 -19.48
CA PRO A 139 -4.00 -10.65 -20.36
C PRO A 139 -4.17 -9.11 -20.44
N PRO A 140 -3.08 -8.33 -20.36
CA PRO A 140 -3.14 -6.87 -20.51
C PRO A 140 -3.53 -6.47 -21.93
N ILE A 141 -4.18 -5.31 -22.08
CA ILE A 141 -4.64 -4.79 -23.38
C ILE A 141 -3.94 -3.46 -23.69
N TYR A 142 -2.93 -3.51 -24.56
CA TYR A 142 -2.26 -2.31 -25.08
C TYR A 142 -2.85 -1.86 -26.41
N GLU A 143 -2.83 -0.55 -26.67
CA GLU A 143 -3.29 0.02 -27.93
C GLU A 143 -2.42 -0.44 -29.12
N ASP A 144 -1.10 -0.52 -28.91
CA ASP A 144 -0.08 -1.02 -29.86
C ASP A 144 0.24 -2.51 -29.68
N GLY A 145 -0.39 -3.18 -28.71
CA GLY A 145 -0.11 -4.57 -28.35
C GLY A 145 1.13 -4.79 -27.48
N ILE A 146 1.84 -3.73 -27.08
CA ILE A 146 3.11 -3.82 -26.35
C ILE A 146 3.14 -2.95 -25.09
N SER A 147 2.92 -1.64 -25.23
CA SER A 147 3.19 -0.67 -24.16
C SER A 147 2.30 0.57 -24.16
N GLN A 148 1.70 0.94 -25.28
CA GLN A 148 0.86 2.12 -25.34
C GLN A 148 -0.48 1.89 -24.62
N PRO A 149 -0.89 2.79 -23.71
CA PRO A 149 -2.14 2.66 -23.02
C PRO A 149 -3.33 2.82 -23.97
N VAL A 150 -4.44 2.20 -23.62
CA VAL A 150 -5.70 2.38 -24.35
C VAL A 150 -6.17 3.83 -24.29
N GLY A 151 -6.48 4.42 -25.45
CA GLY A 151 -6.89 5.82 -25.61
C GLY A 151 -5.73 6.78 -25.84
N TRP A 152 -4.60 6.26 -26.34
CA TRP A 152 -3.42 7.04 -26.69
C TRP A 152 -3.65 7.84 -27.97
N ASP A 153 -4.13 7.19 -29.03
CA ASP A 153 -4.62 7.81 -30.26
C ASP A 153 -6.04 8.40 -30.04
N PRO A 154 -6.20 9.75 -30.08
CA PRO A 154 -7.50 10.38 -29.88
C PRO A 154 -8.50 10.13 -31.00
N SER A 155 -8.05 9.61 -32.16
CA SER A 155 -8.90 9.29 -33.30
C SER A 155 -9.34 7.82 -33.35
N ARG A 156 -8.74 6.97 -32.49
CA ARG A 156 -9.03 5.54 -32.49
C ARG A 156 -10.38 5.24 -31.88
N LEU A 157 -11.17 4.47 -32.63
CA LEU A 157 -12.47 3.97 -32.18
C LEU A 157 -12.33 2.63 -31.47
N TYR A 158 -13.08 2.48 -30.40
CA TYR A 158 -13.20 1.30 -29.57
C TYR A 158 -14.63 0.79 -29.65
N ASN A 159 -14.88 -0.30 -30.38
CA ASN A 159 -16.23 -0.78 -30.70
C ASN A 159 -17.11 0.31 -31.35
N GLY A 160 -16.52 1.11 -32.24
CA GLY A 160 -17.22 2.17 -32.97
C GLY A 160 -17.40 3.49 -32.21
N VAL A 161 -16.88 3.62 -30.98
CA VAL A 161 -16.98 4.85 -30.18
C VAL A 161 -15.61 5.37 -29.74
N LEU A 162 -15.47 6.69 -29.61
CA LEU A 162 -14.30 7.30 -28.99
C LEU A 162 -14.36 7.11 -27.47
N LEU A 163 -13.21 6.90 -26.84
CA LEU A 163 -13.14 6.90 -25.38
C LEU A 163 -13.32 8.31 -24.84
N PRO A 164 -14.14 8.50 -23.79
CA PRO A 164 -14.32 9.81 -23.20
C PRO A 164 -13.04 10.29 -22.51
N LEU A 165 -12.88 11.61 -22.38
CA LEU A 165 -11.85 12.18 -21.53
C LEU A 165 -12.12 11.79 -20.08
N VAL A 166 -11.10 11.29 -19.37
CA VAL A 166 -11.24 10.87 -17.96
C VAL A 166 -11.77 12.00 -17.07
N ARG A 167 -11.40 13.25 -17.38
CA ARG A 167 -11.90 14.45 -16.68
C ARG A 167 -13.36 14.74 -16.94
N GLU A 168 -13.85 14.47 -18.15
CA GLU A 168 -15.27 14.63 -18.47
C GLU A 168 -16.12 13.63 -17.69
N VAL A 169 -15.64 12.38 -17.58
CA VAL A 169 -16.28 11.35 -16.76
C VAL A 169 -16.30 11.75 -15.29
N SER A 170 -15.16 12.22 -14.77
CA SER A 170 -15.04 12.70 -13.38
C SER A 170 -16.06 13.81 -13.08
N ASN A 171 -16.20 14.77 -13.98
CA ASN A 171 -17.12 15.90 -13.83
C ASN A 171 -18.60 15.51 -13.92
N ARG A 172 -18.95 14.52 -14.76
CA ARG A 172 -20.35 14.19 -15.05
C ARG A 172 -20.91 13.04 -14.22
N ILE A 173 -20.06 12.15 -13.74
CA ILE A 173 -20.49 10.90 -13.09
C ILE A 173 -20.01 10.82 -11.64
N LEU A 174 -18.76 11.21 -11.36
CA LEU A 174 -18.16 10.96 -10.03
C LEU A 174 -18.31 12.12 -9.04
N SER A 175 -18.78 13.30 -9.47
CA SER A 175 -18.78 14.50 -8.63
C SER A 175 -19.69 14.40 -7.42
N THR A 176 -19.29 14.99 -6.29
CA THR A 176 -20.13 15.21 -5.12
C THR A 176 -19.83 16.60 -4.57
N ALA A 177 -20.83 17.48 -4.58
CA ALA A 177 -20.68 18.77 -3.92
C ALA A 177 -20.57 18.57 -2.41
N ASP A 178 -19.82 19.44 -1.73
CA ASP A 178 -19.57 19.33 -0.28
C ASP A 178 -20.88 19.31 0.54
N ALA A 179 -21.94 19.97 0.05
CA ALA A 179 -23.26 20.01 0.69
C ALA A 179 -24.05 18.68 0.59
N ASP A 180 -23.73 17.84 -0.40
CA ASP A 180 -24.44 16.59 -0.69
C ASP A 180 -23.73 15.36 -0.10
N VAL A 181 -22.64 15.58 0.65
CA VAL A 181 -21.90 14.49 1.31
C VAL A 181 -22.75 13.87 2.41
N GLN A 182 -23.09 12.60 2.23
CA GLN A 182 -23.75 11.80 3.25
C GLN A 182 -22.76 10.96 4.05
N GLY A 183 -22.97 10.94 5.37
CA GLY A 183 -22.24 10.08 6.29
C GLY A 183 -22.80 8.67 6.30
N ASP A 184 -21.91 7.68 6.42
CA ASP A 184 -22.26 6.29 6.67
C ASP A 184 -22.86 6.15 8.08
N SER A 185 -24.04 5.55 8.18
CA SER A 185 -24.73 5.37 9.46
C SER A 185 -24.20 4.21 10.29
N GLU A 186 -23.38 3.33 9.71
CA GLU A 186 -22.88 2.13 10.39
C GLU A 186 -21.38 2.15 10.65
N TYR A 187 -20.60 2.86 9.83
CA TYR A 187 -19.14 2.83 9.90
C TYR A 187 -18.53 4.19 10.25
N THR A 188 -17.51 4.15 11.11
CA THR A 188 -16.69 5.31 11.42
C THR A 188 -15.72 5.62 10.28
N HIS A 189 -15.20 6.84 10.29
CA HIS A 189 -14.20 7.30 9.34
C HIS A 189 -12.91 6.46 9.38
N LEU A 190 -12.68 5.73 10.47
CA LEU A 190 -11.57 4.78 10.59
C LEU A 190 -11.57 3.73 9.48
N VAL A 191 -12.73 3.28 9.00
CA VAL A 191 -12.80 2.25 7.93
C VAL A 191 -12.09 2.70 6.66
N THR A 192 -12.20 4.00 6.31
CA THR A 192 -11.54 4.58 5.13
C THR A 192 -10.02 4.55 5.27
N PHE A 193 -9.51 4.95 6.43
CA PHE A 193 -8.06 5.00 6.68
C PHE A 193 -7.46 3.61 6.90
N PHE A 194 -8.22 2.68 7.48
CA PHE A 194 -7.80 1.30 7.60
C PHE A 194 -7.76 0.61 6.23
N GLY A 195 -8.73 0.89 5.35
CA GLY A 195 -8.67 0.48 3.94
C GLY A 195 -7.41 0.99 3.24
N GLN A 196 -7.08 2.28 3.39
CA GLN A 196 -5.85 2.86 2.85
C GLN A 196 -4.58 2.25 3.48
N TRP A 197 -4.59 1.94 4.78
CA TRP A 197 -3.47 1.26 5.44
C TRP A 197 -3.21 -0.11 4.82
N ASN A 198 -4.25 -0.93 4.68
CA ASN A 198 -4.16 -2.26 4.06
C ASN A 198 -3.71 -2.18 2.59
N ASP A 199 -4.23 -1.20 1.83
CA ASP A 199 -3.79 -0.97 0.44
C ASP A 199 -2.28 -0.76 0.35
N HIS A 200 -1.72 0.04 1.28
CA HIS A 200 -0.29 0.38 1.31
C HIS A 200 0.62 -0.73 1.87
N ASP A 201 0.10 -1.71 2.64
CA ASP A 201 0.86 -2.92 3.00
C ASP A 201 0.98 -3.84 1.77
N LEU A 202 -0.08 -3.92 0.96
CA LEU A 202 -0.17 -4.87 -0.13
C LEU A 202 0.47 -4.41 -1.43
N SER A 203 0.36 -3.13 -1.79
CA SER A 203 0.78 -2.70 -3.12
C SER A 203 1.22 -1.24 -3.18
N PHE A 204 2.20 -1.01 -4.04
CA PHE A 204 2.62 0.32 -4.43
C PHE A 204 3.19 0.26 -5.85
N THR A 205 2.60 1.01 -6.79
CA THR A 205 3.13 1.10 -8.16
C THR A 205 3.89 2.41 -8.33
N PRO A 206 5.22 2.36 -8.43
CA PRO A 206 6.02 3.55 -8.58
C PRO A 206 5.88 4.15 -9.98
N HIS A 207 6.06 5.47 -10.07
CA HIS A 207 6.13 6.18 -11.34
C HIS A 207 7.56 6.25 -11.86
N SER A 208 7.71 6.48 -13.18
CA SER A 208 9.01 6.71 -13.81
C SER A 208 9.73 7.91 -13.15
N PRO A 209 10.99 7.76 -12.70
CA PRO A 209 11.77 8.87 -12.17
C PRO A 209 12.23 9.85 -13.27
N SER A 210 11.97 9.57 -14.56
CA SER A 210 12.40 10.45 -15.64
C SER A 210 11.43 11.63 -15.81
N ILE A 211 11.89 12.81 -15.43
CA ILE A 211 11.16 14.08 -15.61
C ILE A 211 11.03 14.45 -17.09
N ARG A 212 11.94 13.95 -17.94
CA ARG A 212 11.97 14.20 -19.37
C ARG A 212 11.77 12.92 -20.17
N SER A 213 11.02 13.00 -21.25
CA SER A 213 10.90 11.90 -22.22
C SER A 213 12.25 11.55 -22.83
N PHE A 214 12.54 10.26 -22.97
CA PHE A 214 13.84 9.79 -23.45
C PHE A 214 14.16 10.19 -24.90
N SER A 215 13.15 10.26 -25.78
CA SER A 215 13.35 10.53 -27.20
C SER A 215 13.31 12.02 -27.56
N SER A 216 12.32 12.76 -27.03
CA SER A 216 12.06 14.16 -27.40
C SER A 216 12.49 15.18 -26.34
N GLY A 217 12.97 14.74 -25.17
CA GLY A 217 13.38 15.62 -24.08
C GLY A 217 12.26 16.45 -23.44
N ILE A 218 10.99 16.18 -23.77
CA ILE A 218 9.80 16.88 -23.26
C ILE A 218 9.74 16.74 -21.74
N ASN A 219 9.59 17.87 -21.05
CA ASN A 219 9.38 17.91 -19.60
C ASN A 219 7.89 17.69 -19.29
N CYS A 220 7.56 16.59 -18.62
CA CYS A 220 6.17 16.26 -18.29
C CYS A 220 5.55 17.22 -17.23
N ASP A 221 6.36 17.99 -16.48
CA ASP A 221 5.85 19.01 -15.54
C ASP A 221 5.36 20.27 -16.27
N GLU A 222 5.89 20.54 -17.46
CA GLU A 222 5.72 21.82 -18.18
C GLU A 222 5.00 21.67 -19.52
N SER A 223 4.87 20.44 -20.04
CA SER A 223 4.25 20.16 -21.33
C SER A 223 3.01 19.28 -21.20
N CYS A 224 2.14 19.48 -22.17
CA CYS A 224 0.90 18.75 -22.40
C CYS A 224 1.00 17.77 -23.58
N GLU A 225 2.16 17.71 -24.24
CA GLU A 225 2.38 16.81 -25.37
C GLU A 225 2.43 15.36 -24.91
N ARG A 226 1.76 14.49 -25.68
CA ARG A 226 1.82 13.04 -25.47
C ARG A 226 3.21 12.54 -25.87
N SER A 227 3.96 12.01 -24.91
CA SER A 227 5.28 11.41 -25.14
C SER A 227 5.42 10.05 -24.42
N GLU A 228 6.48 9.31 -24.76
CA GLU A 228 6.71 7.91 -24.36
C GLU A 228 6.75 7.67 -22.85
N ASN A 229 7.25 8.65 -22.10
CA ASN A 229 6.93 8.74 -20.68
C ASN A 229 5.54 9.34 -20.66
N VAL A 230 4.53 8.64 -20.13
CA VAL A 230 3.13 9.07 -20.08
C VAL A 230 3.01 10.46 -19.43
N CYS A 231 3.32 11.51 -20.20
CA CYS A 231 3.24 12.92 -19.84
C CYS A 231 1.76 13.26 -20.01
N VAL A 232 0.96 12.91 -19.00
CA VAL A 232 -0.42 13.39 -18.94
C VAL A 232 -0.33 14.83 -18.46
N CYS A 233 -0.83 15.78 -19.25
CA CYS A 233 -0.96 17.20 -18.88
C CYS A 233 -1.24 17.40 -17.38
N GLY A 234 -0.33 18.07 -16.66
CA GLY A 234 -0.53 18.41 -15.25
C GLY A 234 -0.48 17.23 -14.27
N VAL A 235 -0.11 16.04 -14.75
CA VAL A 235 0.13 14.85 -13.92
C VAL A 235 1.54 14.34 -14.16
N SER A 236 2.50 15.12 -13.70
CA SER A 236 3.76 14.50 -13.32
C SER A 236 3.54 13.78 -12.00
N LEU A 237 3.34 12.46 -12.06
CA LEU A 237 3.36 11.65 -10.85
C LEU A 237 4.74 11.65 -10.18
N HIS A 238 5.77 12.23 -10.83
CA HIS A 238 7.12 12.38 -10.29
C HIS A 238 7.13 12.88 -8.84
N ARG A 239 6.19 13.76 -8.51
CA ARG A 239 6.11 14.44 -7.22
C ARG A 239 5.13 13.84 -6.20
N TRP A 240 4.41 12.76 -6.53
CA TRP A 240 3.44 12.14 -5.60
C TRP A 240 4.10 11.68 -4.29
N VAL A 241 5.34 11.20 -4.35
CA VAL A 241 6.08 10.70 -3.18
C VAL A 241 6.65 11.84 -2.32
N GLU A 242 6.98 12.99 -2.94
CA GLU A 242 7.56 14.13 -2.22
C GLU A 242 6.51 15.00 -1.51
N TRP A 243 5.22 14.76 -1.78
CA TRP A 243 4.14 15.62 -1.31
C TRP A 243 3.54 15.06 -0.02
N SER A 244 4.33 15.24 1.04
CA SER A 244 3.86 15.09 2.41
C SER A 244 2.62 15.96 2.66
N LEU A 245 1.56 15.32 3.16
CA LEU A 245 0.42 16.00 3.77
C LEU A 245 0.94 16.95 4.86
N ASN A 246 0.43 18.19 4.85
CA ASN A 246 0.75 19.20 5.85
C ASN A 246 0.00 18.88 7.15
N LEU A 247 0.45 17.86 7.88
CA LEU A 247 0.00 17.63 9.25
C LEU A 247 0.93 18.37 10.19
N ASN A 248 0.38 19.36 10.88
CA ASN A 248 1.03 19.95 12.03
C ASN A 248 0.99 18.93 13.19
N LEU A 249 1.81 17.89 13.11
CA LEU A 249 1.99 16.89 14.18
C LEU A 249 2.58 17.52 15.47
N ASN A 250 3.08 18.76 15.37
CA ASN A 250 3.50 19.58 16.51
C ASN A 250 2.32 20.30 17.16
N HIS A 251 1.07 19.94 16.85
CA HIS A 251 -0.10 20.46 17.56
C HIS A 251 0.00 20.06 19.05
N PRO A 252 -0.35 20.95 20.01
CA PRO A 252 -0.24 20.69 21.45
C PRO A 252 -0.97 19.42 21.95
N GLY A 253 -1.88 18.87 21.14
CA GLY A 253 -2.67 17.68 21.45
C GLY A 253 -2.18 16.39 20.79
N GLY A 254 -1.07 16.41 20.04
CA GLY A 254 -0.56 15.24 19.32
C GLY A 254 -1.58 14.62 18.34
N THR A 255 -1.56 13.30 18.21
CA THR A 255 -2.43 12.52 17.30
C THR A 255 -3.79 12.18 17.91
N ASP A 256 -3.94 12.31 19.23
CA ASP A 256 -5.14 12.01 20.00
C ASP A 256 -6.44 12.63 19.42
N PRO A 257 -6.51 13.94 19.10
CA PRO A 257 -7.70 14.54 18.50
C PRO A 257 -8.06 13.96 17.13
N LEU A 258 -7.05 13.57 16.33
CA LEU A 258 -7.27 12.95 15.03
C LEU A 258 -7.88 11.55 15.21
N ILE A 259 -7.33 10.74 16.11
CA ILE A 259 -7.84 9.40 16.41
C ILE A 259 -9.28 9.48 16.97
N ARG A 260 -9.57 10.44 17.87
CA ARG A 260 -10.94 10.70 18.32
C ARG A 260 -11.87 11.04 17.16
N GLY A 261 -11.41 11.80 16.18
CA GLY A 261 -12.14 12.07 14.94
C GLY A 261 -12.43 10.79 14.16
N LEU A 262 -11.40 9.96 13.93
CA LEU A 262 -11.51 8.72 13.16
C LEU A 262 -12.53 7.74 13.77
N ILE A 263 -12.53 7.57 15.09
CA ILE A 263 -13.40 6.59 15.78
C ILE A 263 -14.77 7.12 16.18
N SER A 264 -15.08 8.41 15.92
CA SER A 264 -16.36 9.01 16.32
C SER A 264 -17.09 9.79 15.24
N ARG A 265 -16.48 10.00 14.07
CA ARG A 265 -17.14 10.60 12.91
C ARG A 265 -17.51 9.50 11.91
N PRO A 266 -18.63 9.64 11.19
CA PRO A 266 -18.98 8.69 10.13
C PRO A 266 -17.98 8.75 8.98
N ALA A 267 -17.81 7.63 8.28
CA ALA A 267 -17.20 7.62 6.95
C ALA A 267 -18.12 8.33 5.94
N LYS A 268 -17.60 8.67 4.76
CA LYS A 268 -18.48 9.07 3.64
C LYS A 268 -19.16 7.83 3.08
N LEU A 269 -20.48 7.88 2.89
CA LEU A 269 -21.21 6.86 2.16
C LEU A 269 -21.00 7.06 0.64
N ASN A 270 -20.66 6.00 -0.07
CA ASN A 270 -20.65 6.02 -1.54
C ASN A 270 -22.08 5.87 -2.07
N GLN A 271 -22.48 6.75 -2.98
CA GLN A 271 -23.77 6.73 -3.66
C GLN A 271 -23.55 6.85 -5.16
N GLN A 272 -24.46 6.31 -5.97
CA GLN A 272 -24.31 6.24 -7.44
C GLN A 272 -24.36 7.62 -8.13
N ASP A 273 -24.85 8.63 -7.44
CA ASP A 273 -24.91 10.02 -7.88
C ASP A 273 -23.93 10.93 -7.10
N HIS A 274 -23.33 10.42 -6.02
CA HIS A 274 -22.41 11.15 -5.15
C HIS A 274 -21.21 10.27 -4.76
N MET A 275 -20.28 10.07 -5.70
CA MET A 275 -19.15 9.14 -5.51
C MET A 275 -17.94 9.79 -4.83
N LEU A 276 -17.41 10.88 -5.37
CA LEU A 276 -16.12 11.47 -4.96
C LEU A 276 -16.23 12.98 -4.69
N VAL A 277 -15.74 13.38 -3.52
CA VAL A 277 -15.76 14.77 -3.04
C VAL A 277 -14.78 15.68 -3.78
N ASP A 278 -15.12 16.97 -3.89
CA ASP A 278 -14.28 17.97 -4.56
C ASP A 278 -12.92 18.18 -3.89
N ALA A 279 -12.76 17.83 -2.62
CA ALA A 279 -11.44 17.81 -1.97
C ALA A 279 -10.44 16.88 -2.69
N LEU A 280 -10.91 15.77 -3.27
CA LEU A 280 -10.10 14.79 -4.00
C LEU A 280 -10.16 14.96 -5.53
N ARG A 281 -11.21 15.60 -6.04
CA ARG A 281 -11.47 15.75 -7.47
C ARG A 281 -11.02 17.10 -8.05
N GLU A 282 -11.03 18.15 -7.24
CA GLU A 282 -10.73 19.53 -7.66
C GLU A 282 -9.53 20.13 -6.93
N ARG A 283 -9.20 19.61 -5.74
CA ARG A 283 -8.25 20.24 -4.83
C ARG A 283 -7.12 19.30 -4.40
N LEU A 284 -6.98 18.15 -5.06
CA LEU A 284 -5.95 17.18 -4.70
C LEU A 284 -4.57 17.83 -4.89
N PHE A 285 -3.84 17.99 -3.79
CA PHE A 285 -2.53 18.63 -3.75
C PHE A 285 -2.44 20.07 -4.31
N ALA A 286 -3.53 20.82 -4.29
CA ALA A 286 -3.55 22.21 -4.74
C ALA A 286 -2.53 23.13 -4.02
N PHE A 287 -2.03 22.72 -2.85
CA PHE A 287 -1.05 23.45 -2.04
C PHE A 287 0.42 23.20 -2.45
N ARG A 288 0.70 22.23 -3.31
CA ARG A 288 2.07 21.82 -3.73
C ARG A 288 2.26 21.78 -5.24
N SER A 289 1.16 21.68 -5.99
CA SER A 289 1.16 21.71 -7.45
C SER A 289 0.84 23.08 -8.00
N HIS A 290 1.37 23.39 -9.18
CA HIS A 290 0.89 24.50 -9.99
C HIS A 290 -0.55 24.29 -10.51
N ILE A 291 -0.97 23.02 -10.63
CA ILE A 291 -2.30 22.63 -11.09
C ILE A 291 -2.86 21.59 -10.11
N ALA A 292 -4.03 21.86 -9.53
CA ALA A 292 -4.70 20.90 -8.67
C ALA A 292 -5.05 19.62 -9.44
N MET A 293 -4.84 18.47 -8.82
CA MET A 293 -5.10 17.17 -9.43
C MET A 293 -6.51 16.68 -9.14
N ASP A 294 -6.92 15.68 -9.93
CA ASP A 294 -8.21 15.00 -9.83
C ASP A 294 -8.01 13.49 -9.66
N LEU A 295 -8.24 12.98 -8.45
CA LEU A 295 -8.04 11.56 -8.13
C LEU A 295 -8.89 10.62 -8.98
N ALA A 296 -10.12 11.00 -9.33
CA ALA A 296 -10.98 10.19 -10.20
C ALA A 296 -10.39 10.06 -11.60
N SER A 297 -9.97 11.19 -12.17
CA SER A 297 -9.29 11.22 -13.47
C SER A 297 -7.99 10.41 -13.45
N LEU A 298 -7.21 10.53 -12.38
CA LEU A 298 -5.98 9.76 -12.18
C LEU A 298 -6.23 8.27 -12.13
N ASN A 299 -7.24 7.82 -11.37
CA ASN A 299 -7.58 6.40 -11.25
C ASN A 299 -7.98 5.81 -12.61
N MET A 300 -8.80 6.52 -13.38
CA MET A 300 -9.19 6.08 -14.72
C MET A 300 -8.02 6.07 -15.71
N GLN A 301 -7.17 7.10 -15.68
CA GLN A 301 -5.99 7.17 -16.55
C GLN A 301 -4.95 6.11 -16.18
N ARG A 302 -4.75 5.86 -14.89
CA ARG A 302 -3.88 4.79 -14.36
C ARG A 302 -4.42 3.40 -14.71
N SER A 303 -5.74 3.23 -14.76
CA SER A 303 -6.36 1.99 -15.25
C SER A 303 -6.02 1.73 -16.73
N ARG A 304 -5.99 2.78 -17.57
CA ARG A 304 -5.56 2.70 -18.98
C ARG A 304 -4.06 2.43 -19.09
N ASP A 305 -3.26 3.08 -18.25
CA ASP A 305 -1.80 2.89 -18.16
C ASP A 305 -1.41 1.46 -17.77
N HIS A 306 -2.09 0.90 -16.77
CA HIS A 306 -1.93 -0.49 -16.35
C HIS A 306 -2.68 -1.49 -17.25
N THR A 307 -3.31 -1.02 -18.32
CA THR A 307 -3.97 -1.83 -19.34
C THR A 307 -4.93 -2.90 -18.82
N LEU A 308 -5.71 -2.52 -17.79
CA LEU A 308 -6.66 -3.42 -17.17
C LEU A 308 -7.71 -3.92 -18.19
N PRO A 309 -7.87 -5.25 -18.37
CA PRO A 309 -8.81 -5.79 -19.33
C PRO A 309 -10.26 -5.55 -18.93
N GLY A 310 -11.09 -5.30 -19.93
CA GLY A 310 -12.43 -4.73 -19.76
C GLY A 310 -12.49 -3.44 -20.58
N THR A 311 -12.89 -3.58 -21.83
CA THR A 311 -13.22 -2.42 -22.67
C THR A 311 -14.30 -1.63 -21.93
N HIS A 312 -13.98 -0.38 -21.56
CA HIS A 312 -14.85 0.59 -20.87
C HIS A 312 -14.88 0.51 -19.33
N MET A 313 -13.87 1.12 -18.70
CA MET A 313 -13.96 1.76 -17.36
C MET A 313 -14.13 0.84 -16.11
N PRO A 314 -13.07 0.11 -15.67
CA PRO A 314 -13.10 -0.70 -14.45
C PRO A 314 -13.36 0.10 -13.16
N THR A 315 -12.91 1.36 -13.11
CA THR A 315 -13.01 2.22 -11.93
C THR A 315 -14.37 2.90 -11.78
N GLY A 316 -15.06 3.18 -12.88
CA GLY A 316 -16.41 3.76 -12.86
C GLY A 316 -17.47 2.71 -12.54
N LEU A 317 -17.43 1.54 -13.21
CA LEU A 317 -18.43 0.49 -13.01
C LEU A 317 -18.40 -0.11 -11.60
N GLY A 318 -17.21 -0.44 -11.07
CA GLY A 318 -17.13 -1.11 -9.77
C GLY A 318 -17.61 -0.27 -8.58
N VAL A 319 -17.38 1.05 -8.59
CA VAL A 319 -17.92 1.96 -7.55
C VAL A 319 -19.36 2.40 -7.82
N SER A 320 -19.84 2.23 -9.06
CA SER A 320 -21.23 2.51 -9.44
C SER A 320 -22.18 1.36 -9.15
N GLU A 321 -21.67 0.15 -8.91
CA GLU A 321 -22.51 -0.98 -8.53
C GLU A 321 -23.14 -0.77 -7.15
N PRO A 322 -24.43 -1.10 -6.98
CA PRO A 322 -25.06 -1.13 -5.67
C PRO A 322 -24.32 -2.07 -4.72
N PHE A 323 -24.27 -1.71 -3.43
CA PHE A 323 -23.61 -2.54 -2.44
C PHE A 323 -24.26 -3.92 -2.29
N VAL A 324 -23.43 -4.92 -2.05
CA VAL A 324 -23.90 -6.21 -1.52
C VAL A 324 -24.46 -6.03 -0.10
N LEU A 325 -25.37 -6.91 0.32
CA LEU A 325 -25.96 -6.85 1.65
C LEU A 325 -24.87 -6.91 2.74
N GLY A 326 -24.85 -5.90 3.62
CA GLY A 326 -23.85 -5.77 4.69
C GLY A 326 -22.45 -5.34 4.23
N GLY A 327 -22.27 -5.01 2.94
CA GLY A 327 -21.00 -4.53 2.37
C GLY A 327 -20.99 -3.04 2.04
N ARG A 328 -19.86 -2.57 1.52
CA ARG A 328 -19.65 -1.20 1.00
C ARG A 328 -19.03 -1.17 -0.39
N VAL A 329 -19.13 -2.28 -1.11
CA VAL A 329 -18.72 -2.45 -2.50
C VAL A 329 -19.75 -3.29 -3.24
N GLY A 330 -19.83 -3.11 -4.56
CA GLY A 330 -20.67 -3.95 -5.41
C GLY A 330 -20.14 -5.37 -5.62
N PRO A 331 -20.94 -6.26 -6.25
CA PRO A 331 -20.56 -7.65 -6.50
C PRO A 331 -19.21 -7.83 -7.21
N PHE A 332 -18.89 -6.97 -8.17
CA PHE A 332 -17.63 -7.04 -8.93
C PHE A 332 -16.42 -6.81 -8.03
N PHE A 333 -16.39 -5.69 -7.29
CA PHE A 333 -15.29 -5.42 -6.36
C PHE A 333 -15.29 -6.37 -5.17
N SER A 334 -16.45 -6.82 -4.69
CA SER A 334 -16.53 -7.85 -3.67
C SER A 334 -15.80 -9.13 -4.13
N CYS A 335 -15.99 -9.56 -5.37
CA CYS A 335 -15.31 -10.73 -5.93
C CYS A 335 -13.80 -10.51 -6.04
N LEU A 336 -13.36 -9.39 -6.61
CA LEU A 336 -11.93 -9.10 -6.80
C LEU A 336 -11.19 -8.97 -5.46
N ILE A 337 -11.72 -8.17 -4.55
CA ILE A 337 -11.14 -7.93 -3.22
C ILE A 337 -11.10 -9.24 -2.44
N ALA A 338 -12.22 -9.97 -2.33
CA ALA A 338 -12.26 -11.23 -1.59
C ALA A 338 -11.29 -12.27 -2.18
N THR A 339 -11.20 -12.36 -3.51
CA THR A 339 -10.28 -13.29 -4.17
C THR A 339 -8.81 -12.92 -3.87
N GLN A 340 -8.46 -11.65 -3.89
CA GLN A 340 -7.11 -11.19 -3.56
C GLN A 340 -6.76 -11.48 -2.09
N PHE A 341 -7.65 -11.11 -1.15
CA PHE A 341 -7.45 -11.38 0.28
C PHE A 341 -7.39 -12.88 0.61
N GLN A 342 -8.19 -13.70 -0.09
CA GLN A 342 -8.11 -15.15 0.02
C GLN A 342 -6.75 -15.68 -0.44
N LYS A 343 -6.24 -15.20 -1.58
CA LYS A 343 -4.95 -15.63 -2.12
C LYS A 343 -3.78 -15.26 -1.22
N ILE A 344 -3.75 -14.04 -0.65
CA ILE A 344 -2.66 -13.64 0.26
C ILE A 344 -2.70 -14.45 1.56
N ARG A 345 -3.89 -14.70 2.13
CA ARG A 345 -4.04 -15.52 3.34
C ARG A 345 -3.57 -16.96 3.11
N GLN A 346 -4.04 -17.59 2.04
CA GLN A 346 -3.72 -18.99 1.73
C GLN A 346 -2.29 -19.18 1.21
N GLY A 347 -1.76 -18.19 0.50
CA GLY A 347 -0.42 -18.20 -0.07
C GLY A 347 0.67 -17.87 0.94
N ASP A 348 0.32 -17.28 2.08
CA ASP A 348 1.28 -16.89 3.11
C ASP A 348 1.64 -18.05 4.04
N ARG A 349 2.89 -18.52 3.90
CA ARG A 349 3.45 -19.56 4.76
C ARG A 349 3.44 -19.18 6.24
N LEU A 350 3.61 -17.90 6.56
CA LEU A 350 3.71 -17.38 7.93
C LEU A 350 2.42 -16.68 8.38
N TRP A 351 1.28 -17.03 7.77
CA TRP A 351 -0.03 -16.58 8.24
C TRP A 351 -0.23 -17.00 9.70
N TRP A 352 -0.69 -16.11 10.56
CA TRP A 352 -0.66 -16.31 12.02
C TRP A 352 -1.46 -17.53 12.50
N GLU A 353 -2.53 -17.90 11.80
CA GLU A 353 -3.33 -19.09 12.11
C GLU A 353 -2.67 -20.38 11.66
N ASN A 354 -1.68 -20.31 10.75
CA ASN A 354 -1.03 -21.52 10.24
C ASN A 354 -0.40 -22.31 11.38
N HIS A 355 -0.53 -23.63 11.26
CA HIS A 355 0.13 -24.53 12.18
C HIS A 355 1.64 -24.30 12.15
N ARG A 356 2.26 -24.22 13.34
CA ARG A 356 3.71 -24.02 13.57
C ARG A 356 4.22 -22.57 13.44
N VAL A 357 3.37 -21.58 13.15
CA VAL A 357 3.76 -20.16 13.25
C VAL A 357 3.75 -19.73 14.71
N PHE A 358 2.59 -19.83 15.35
CA PHE A 358 2.42 -19.59 16.78
C PHE A 358 2.02 -20.88 17.54
N THR A 359 2.30 -20.93 18.84
CA THR A 359 1.78 -21.99 19.72
C THR A 359 0.26 -21.82 19.91
N LYS A 360 -0.42 -22.85 20.46
CA LYS A 360 -1.85 -22.75 20.77
C LYS A 360 -2.15 -21.63 21.77
N ARG A 361 -1.30 -21.47 22.80
CA ARG A 361 -1.44 -20.40 23.81
C ARG A 361 -1.22 -19.02 23.21
N GLN A 362 -0.20 -18.87 22.36
CA GLN A 362 0.06 -17.62 21.64
C GLN A 362 -1.12 -17.23 20.74
N ARG A 363 -1.67 -18.17 19.94
CA ARG A 363 -2.85 -17.88 19.12
C ARG A 363 -4.08 -17.48 19.92
N ALA A 364 -4.31 -18.10 21.08
CA ALA A 364 -5.43 -17.73 21.95
C ALA A 364 -5.30 -16.28 22.47
N SER A 365 -4.08 -15.86 22.80
CA SER A 365 -3.79 -14.47 23.17
C SER A 365 -3.91 -13.48 22.00
N LEU A 366 -3.41 -13.84 20.81
CA LEU A 366 -3.55 -12.96 19.62
C LEU A 366 -5.02 -12.78 19.22
N ALA A 367 -5.84 -13.81 19.35
CA ALA A 367 -7.26 -13.76 19.01
C ALA A 367 -8.08 -12.80 19.90
N SER A 368 -7.55 -12.35 21.04
CA SER A 368 -8.22 -11.36 21.90
C SER A 368 -7.79 -9.92 21.62
N VAL A 369 -6.86 -9.69 20.70
CA VAL A 369 -6.41 -8.33 20.34
C VAL A 369 -7.55 -7.59 19.65
N SER A 370 -7.72 -6.32 20.00
CA SER A 370 -8.66 -5.42 19.33
C SER A 370 -7.99 -4.10 19.00
N LEU A 371 -8.45 -3.44 17.94
CA LEU A 371 -7.99 -2.08 17.62
C LEU A 371 -8.32 -1.09 18.74
N ALA A 372 -9.40 -1.33 19.49
CA ALA A 372 -9.75 -0.56 20.68
C ALA A 372 -8.64 -0.63 21.74
N ARG A 373 -8.12 -1.85 22.03
CA ARG A 373 -6.99 -2.03 22.94
C ARG A 373 -5.72 -1.36 22.43
N ILE A 374 -5.44 -1.45 21.12
CA ILE A 374 -4.27 -0.78 20.51
C ILE A 374 -4.36 0.74 20.72
N ILE A 375 -5.54 1.35 20.50
CA ILE A 375 -5.74 2.78 20.73
C ILE A 375 -5.52 3.12 22.22
N CYS A 376 -6.12 2.36 23.14
CA CYS A 376 -5.97 2.58 24.58
C CYS A 376 -4.52 2.47 25.06
N GLY A 377 -3.75 1.51 24.53
CA GLY A 377 -2.36 1.28 24.95
C GLY A 377 -1.35 2.28 24.39
N ASN A 378 -1.70 3.02 23.33
CA ASN A 378 -0.74 3.87 22.59
C ASN A 378 -1.16 5.35 22.50
N THR A 379 -2.24 5.75 23.17
CA THR A 379 -2.77 7.13 23.12
C THR A 379 -3.22 7.61 24.49
N GLY A 380 -3.49 8.92 24.62
CA GLY A 380 -4.10 9.49 25.82
C GLY A 380 -5.63 9.31 25.89
N ILE A 381 -6.24 8.56 24.96
CA ILE A 381 -7.69 8.36 24.90
C ILE A 381 -8.12 7.34 25.95
N ARG A 382 -9.05 7.73 26.82
CA ARG A 382 -9.53 6.90 27.95
C ARG A 382 -10.79 6.11 27.67
N ARG A 383 -11.56 6.50 26.67
CA ARG A 383 -12.82 5.84 26.29
C ARG A 383 -12.85 5.67 24.79
N VAL A 384 -13.16 4.45 24.34
CA VAL A 384 -13.19 4.05 22.93
C VAL A 384 -14.43 3.18 22.68
N PRO A 385 -14.97 3.15 21.46
CA PRO A 385 -15.98 2.17 21.10
C PRO A 385 -15.41 0.74 21.20
N GLY A 386 -16.25 -0.25 21.52
CA GLY A 386 -15.84 -1.66 21.56
C GLY A 386 -15.33 -2.16 20.20
N ASP A 387 -15.99 -1.77 19.11
CA ASP A 387 -15.51 -1.91 17.73
C ASP A 387 -15.26 -0.52 17.12
N PRO A 388 -13.99 -0.09 16.98
CA PRO A 388 -13.65 1.21 16.40
C PRO A 388 -14.08 1.44 14.96
N PHE A 389 -14.45 0.40 14.21
CA PHE A 389 -14.99 0.54 12.86
C PHE A 389 -16.48 0.87 12.85
N ARG A 390 -17.22 0.51 13.89
CA ARG A 390 -18.67 0.72 13.97
C ARG A 390 -19.01 2.07 14.57
N LEU A 391 -19.93 2.78 13.92
CA LEU A 391 -20.45 4.03 14.42
C LEU A 391 -21.33 3.74 15.65
N THR A 392 -20.90 4.23 16.81
CA THR A 392 -21.63 4.07 18.08
C THR A 392 -21.78 5.42 18.78
N ASN A 393 -22.78 5.52 19.66
CA ASN A 393 -22.96 6.72 20.46
C ASN A 393 -21.82 6.83 21.47
N ARG A 394 -21.39 8.07 21.74
CA ARG A 394 -20.33 8.34 22.73
C ARG A 394 -20.67 7.86 24.14
N SER A 395 -21.96 7.73 24.47
CA SER A 395 -22.42 7.14 25.73
C SER A 395 -21.95 5.70 25.90
N ASP A 396 -21.86 4.97 24.80
CA ASP A 396 -21.64 3.53 24.74
C ASP A 396 -20.15 3.18 24.63
N PHE A 397 -19.27 4.18 24.72
CA PHE A 397 -17.83 3.97 24.70
C PHE A 397 -17.38 3.29 25.99
N THR A 398 -16.60 2.23 25.86
CA THR A 398 -16.03 1.48 26.96
C THR A 398 -14.82 2.22 27.53
N ASP A 399 -14.63 2.17 28.85
CA ASP A 399 -13.42 2.68 29.48
C ASP A 399 -12.23 1.77 29.15
N CYS A 400 -11.08 2.35 28.82
CA CYS A 400 -9.89 1.58 28.43
C CYS A 400 -9.44 0.58 29.50
N ASN A 401 -9.77 0.82 30.78
CA ASN A 401 -9.46 -0.11 31.87
C ASN A 401 -10.30 -1.40 31.84
N GLU A 402 -11.44 -1.39 31.14
CA GLU A 402 -12.35 -2.55 31.03
C GLU A 402 -12.07 -3.42 29.80
N ILE A 403 -11.30 -2.89 28.85
CA ILE A 403 -10.82 -3.66 27.69
C ILE A 403 -9.73 -4.62 28.20
N VAL A 404 -9.52 -5.79 27.59
CA VAL A 404 -8.51 -6.79 28.03
C VAL A 404 -7.18 -6.57 27.32
N ASP A 405 -6.06 -6.71 28.05
CA ASP A 405 -4.70 -6.52 27.52
C ASP A 405 -4.25 -7.76 26.76
N LEU A 406 -3.30 -7.58 25.84
CA LEU A 406 -2.64 -8.70 25.18
C LEU A 406 -1.82 -9.50 26.20
N ASP A 407 -2.15 -10.77 26.38
CA ASP A 407 -1.39 -11.67 27.26
C ASP A 407 -0.09 -12.11 26.59
N LEU A 408 1.05 -11.58 27.06
CA LEU A 408 2.37 -11.92 26.55
C LEU A 408 3.04 -13.10 27.28
N ILE A 409 2.43 -13.65 28.32
CA ILE A 409 2.95 -14.81 29.06
C ILE A 409 3.29 -16.00 28.12
N PRO A 410 2.50 -16.30 27.07
CA PRO A 410 2.82 -17.39 26.14
C PRO A 410 4.12 -17.23 25.32
N TRP A 411 4.79 -16.08 25.37
CA TRP A 411 6.07 -15.83 24.70
C TRP A 411 7.30 -16.00 25.59
N ILE A 412 7.12 -16.26 26.88
CA ILE A 412 8.23 -16.51 27.80
C ILE A 412 8.90 -17.86 27.44
N GLU A 413 10.20 -17.82 27.11
CA GLU A 413 11.02 -19.01 26.80
C GLU A 413 11.59 -19.61 28.10
N ALA A 414 11.42 -20.93 28.32
CA ALA A 414 11.98 -21.60 29.50
C ALA A 414 13.52 -21.72 29.41
N GLY A 415 14.24 -21.35 30.48
CA GLY A 415 15.69 -21.55 30.62
C GLY A 415 16.57 -20.31 30.45
N LYS A 416 15.99 -19.13 30.15
CA LYS A 416 16.61 -17.85 30.48
C LYS A 416 16.06 -17.46 31.86
N ALA A 417 16.92 -17.33 32.86
CA ALA A 417 16.50 -16.93 34.20
C ALA A 417 15.61 -15.69 34.08
N ALA A 418 14.35 -15.82 34.50
CA ALA A 418 13.55 -14.66 34.82
C ALA A 418 14.26 -14.02 36.01
N ASP A 419 15.01 -12.95 35.76
CA ASP A 419 15.37 -12.05 36.85
C ASP A 419 14.04 -11.61 37.47
N GLU A 420 13.85 -11.87 38.77
CA GLU A 420 12.59 -11.74 39.51
C GLU A 420 12.11 -10.27 39.66
N THR A 421 12.52 -9.38 38.77
CA THR A 421 11.96 -8.04 38.60
C THR A 421 10.87 -7.95 37.52
N LEU A 422 10.53 -9.06 36.85
CA LEU A 422 9.47 -9.09 35.85
C LEU A 422 8.06 -9.25 36.45
N CYS A 423 7.22 -8.28 36.10
CA CYS A 423 5.76 -8.26 36.28
C CYS A 423 5.25 -8.00 37.70
N THR A 424 5.49 -6.78 38.18
CA THR A 424 4.44 -6.06 38.92
C THR A 424 4.09 -4.77 38.16
N CYS A 425 2.92 -4.75 37.52
CA CYS A 425 2.23 -3.47 37.31
C CYS A 425 1.79 -2.98 38.69
N ALA A 426 2.72 -2.39 39.44
CA ALA A 426 2.36 -1.65 40.63
C ALA A 426 1.66 -0.37 40.15
N LEU A 427 0.35 -0.31 40.41
CA LEU A 427 -0.45 0.91 40.45
C LEU A 427 0.33 2.00 41.20
N HIS A 428 1.05 2.84 40.48
CA HIS A 428 1.47 4.14 41.02
C HIS A 428 1.24 5.21 39.96
N LYS A 429 0.44 6.19 40.37
CA LYS A 429 0.05 7.40 39.65
C LYS A 429 1.28 8.17 39.18
N GLN A 430 1.87 7.79 38.06
CA GLN A 430 2.81 8.59 37.25
C GLN A 430 3.16 7.83 35.95
N ASN A 431 2.24 7.87 34.99
CA ASN A 431 2.46 8.01 33.55
C ASN A 431 3.57 7.25 32.78
N GLN A 432 4.20 6.16 33.24
CA GLN A 432 5.08 5.35 32.39
C GLN A 432 5.06 3.87 32.79
N CYS A 433 4.62 2.98 31.88
CA CYS A 433 4.83 1.54 31.98
C CYS A 433 5.87 1.13 30.92
N PHE A 434 6.99 0.54 31.37
CA PHE A 434 8.04 0.02 30.49
C PHE A 434 8.00 -1.51 30.47
N PHE A 435 8.05 -2.10 29.27
CA PHE A 435 8.36 -3.52 29.09
C PHE A 435 9.88 -3.71 29.13
N SER A 436 10.37 -4.46 30.12
CA SER A 436 11.74 -4.96 30.19
C SER A 436 11.70 -6.49 30.15
N SER A 437 12.29 -7.10 29.12
CA SER A 437 13.29 -8.17 29.30
C SER A 437 13.84 -8.67 27.97
N GLY A 438 15.09 -9.13 28.02
CA GLY A 438 15.90 -9.51 26.88
C GLY A 438 15.43 -10.77 26.14
N HIS A 439 15.82 -10.80 24.87
CA HIS A 439 15.75 -11.95 23.96
C HIS A 439 14.38 -12.44 23.52
N VAL A 440 13.38 -11.56 23.44
CA VAL A 440 12.11 -11.86 22.77
C VAL A 440 11.90 -10.81 21.66
N ASN A 441 12.57 -11.03 20.52
CA ASN A 441 12.26 -10.29 19.28
C ASN A 441 10.90 -10.78 18.76
N VAL A 442 9.85 -10.14 19.24
CA VAL A 442 8.48 -10.30 18.77
C VAL A 442 8.21 -9.11 17.85
N ASN A 443 8.91 -9.07 16.72
CA ASN A 443 8.45 -8.36 15.53
C ASN A 443 7.23 -9.13 15.01
N ILE A 444 6.08 -8.98 15.66
CA ILE A 444 4.83 -9.39 15.03
C ILE A 444 4.46 -8.24 14.11
N CYS A 445 4.49 -8.48 12.81
CA CYS A 445 3.66 -7.75 11.85
C CYS A 445 2.19 -7.99 12.26
N LEU A 446 1.73 -7.26 13.27
CA LEU A 446 0.44 -7.42 13.97
C LEU A 446 -0.73 -6.80 13.21
N THR A 447 -0.45 -5.96 12.22
CA THR A 447 -1.43 -4.96 11.76
C THR A 447 -2.46 -5.51 10.79
N ASP A 448 -2.11 -6.49 9.96
CA ASP A 448 -2.97 -6.90 8.84
C ASP A 448 -3.46 -8.35 8.98
N LYS A 449 -2.89 -9.10 9.92
CA LYS A 449 -3.16 -10.53 10.06
C LYS A 449 -4.07 -10.85 11.23
N ILE A 450 -4.12 -10.01 12.27
CA ILE A 450 -4.78 -10.34 13.54
C ILE A 450 -6.05 -9.52 13.80
N VAL A 451 -6.22 -8.36 13.16
CA VAL A 451 -7.38 -7.46 13.35
C VAL A 451 -8.50 -7.77 12.36
#